data_AF-A0A954RBZ9-F1
#
_entry.id   AF-A0A954RBZ9-F1
#
_cell.length_a   1.000
_cell.length_b   1.000
_cell.length_c   1.000
_cell.angle_alpha   90.00
_cell.angle_beta   90.00
_cell.angle_gamma   90.00
#
_symmetry.space_group_name_H-M   'P 1'
#
loop_
_entity.id
_entity.type
_entity.pdbx_description
1 polymer ?
#
loop_
_entity_poly.entity_id
_entity_poly.type
_entity_poly.pdbx_seq_one_letter_code
_entity_poly.pdbx_strand_id
1 'polypeptide(L)'
;MLATLRIPVSPPADDATLLRRVTLDLTGRLPSEAEVRAYLADASPDKYPRLVDRLLSTEAFTDYWTYRLAGWLRLRAPGGDTLAANAMHRWLRQQIAADVGLDEIARRLLTAMGDTHSVGPAVFHRLAGDPREAAELASETLLGIRLRCANCHDHPLDRWTQDDYHGLAALFARIERGRIVRRLDRGDVIHPVTQQPALPRTPGGKPLDIEAVDPEPFADWIVAADNPYFAKTQVNRVWQAMMGRGLIEPVDDVR
;
A
#
# COMPACT_ATOMS: atom_id res chain seq x y z
N MET A 1 -10.49 6.09 -25.78
CA MET A 1 -10.95 7.10 -24.83
C MET A 1 -10.66 8.54 -25.30
N LEU A 2 -9.40 8.97 -25.51
CA LEU A 2 -9.11 10.34 -25.98
C LEU A 2 -9.69 10.67 -27.37
N ALA A 3 -9.57 9.73 -28.33
CA ALA A 3 -10.20 9.87 -29.65
C ALA A 3 -11.74 9.95 -29.57
N THR A 4 -12.34 9.16 -28.67
CA THR A 4 -13.78 9.17 -28.38
C THR A 4 -14.24 10.52 -27.81
N LEU A 5 -13.39 11.15 -26.98
CA LEU A 5 -13.62 12.48 -26.41
C LEU A 5 -13.17 13.63 -27.32
N ARG A 6 -12.67 13.33 -28.54
CA ARG A 6 -12.10 14.30 -29.50
C ARG A 6 -11.00 15.19 -28.90
N ILE A 7 -10.25 14.65 -27.95
CA ILE A 7 -9.09 15.32 -27.34
C ILE A 7 -7.84 14.89 -28.12
N PRO A 8 -7.08 15.81 -28.74
CA PRO A 8 -5.83 15.46 -29.42
C PRO A 8 -4.80 14.94 -28.43
N VAL A 9 -4.04 13.93 -28.84
CA VAL A 9 -2.90 13.44 -28.04
C VAL A 9 -1.78 14.47 -28.08
N SER A 10 -1.07 14.61 -26.96
CA SER A 10 0.15 15.42 -26.92
C SER A 10 1.20 14.82 -27.87
N PRO A 11 2.03 15.65 -28.53
CA PRO A 11 3.16 15.15 -29.29
C PRO A 11 4.14 14.39 -28.36
N PRO A 12 4.94 13.45 -28.90
CA PRO A 12 6.00 12.80 -28.14
C PRO A 12 6.95 13.83 -27.53
N ALA A 13 7.43 13.55 -26.32
CA ALA A 13 8.47 14.36 -25.69
C ALA A 13 9.79 14.20 -26.45
N ASP A 14 10.57 15.28 -26.54
CA ASP A 14 11.97 15.18 -26.99
C ASP A 14 12.83 14.40 -25.96
N ASP A 15 14.01 13.96 -26.41
CA ASP A 15 14.91 13.12 -25.61
C ASP A 15 15.33 13.78 -24.28
N ALA A 16 15.60 15.09 -24.29
CA ALA A 16 16.03 15.80 -23.09
C ALA A 16 14.89 15.87 -22.05
N THR A 17 13.67 16.14 -22.51
CA THR A 17 12.45 16.16 -21.69
C THR A 17 12.15 14.77 -21.15
N LEU A 18 12.24 13.74 -21.99
CA LEU A 18 12.01 12.35 -21.62
C LEU A 18 13.01 11.91 -20.53
N LEU A 19 14.31 12.14 -20.76
CA LEU A 19 15.38 11.83 -19.81
C LEU A 19 15.13 12.51 -18.46
N ARG A 20 14.82 13.81 -18.46
CA ARG A 20 14.56 14.56 -17.22
C ARG A 20 13.37 13.97 -16.45
N ARG A 21 12.25 13.70 -17.12
CA ARG A 21 11.04 13.16 -16.50
C ARG A 21 11.28 11.78 -15.92
N VAL A 22 11.75 10.83 -16.73
CA VAL A 22 11.94 9.45 -16.27
C VAL A 22 12.98 9.36 -15.15
N THR A 23 14.02 10.20 -15.15
CA THR A 23 15.00 10.25 -14.04
C THR A 23 14.34 10.75 -12.76
N LEU A 24 13.56 11.84 -12.83
CA LEU A 24 12.84 12.36 -11.67
C LEU A 24 11.81 11.36 -11.13
N ASP A 25 11.03 10.75 -12.01
CA ASP A 25 9.94 9.84 -11.64
C ASP A 25 10.47 8.54 -11.02
N LEU A 26 11.59 8.02 -11.54
CA LEU A 26 12.18 6.78 -11.02
C LEU A 26 13.09 7.01 -9.81
N THR A 27 13.83 8.11 -9.75
CA THR A 27 14.92 8.26 -8.77
C THR A 27 14.79 9.49 -7.85
N GLY A 28 13.78 10.33 -8.05
CA GLY A 28 13.60 11.56 -7.28
C GLY A 28 14.68 12.64 -7.48
N ARG A 29 15.62 12.44 -8.41
CA ARG A 29 16.72 13.36 -8.71
C ARG A 29 16.73 13.78 -10.18
N LEU A 30 17.43 14.86 -10.47
CA LEU A 30 17.75 15.26 -11.84
C LEU A 30 18.90 14.41 -12.40
N PRO A 31 18.96 14.19 -13.73
CA PRO A 31 20.13 13.60 -14.36
C PRO A 31 21.32 14.56 -14.24
N SER A 32 22.52 14.03 -14.05
CA SER A 32 23.75 14.82 -14.08
C SER A 32 24.07 15.30 -15.51
N GLU A 33 24.89 16.34 -15.62
CA GLU A 33 25.32 16.86 -16.93
C GLU A 33 25.96 15.77 -17.81
N ALA A 34 26.78 14.91 -17.21
CA ALA A 34 27.42 13.79 -17.90
C ALA A 34 26.38 12.77 -18.41
N GLU A 35 25.38 12.42 -17.60
CA GLU A 35 24.29 11.53 -18.01
C GLU A 35 23.47 12.12 -19.17
N VAL A 36 23.22 13.44 -19.15
CA VAL A 36 22.53 14.15 -20.25
C VAL A 36 23.34 14.08 -21.54
N ARG A 37 24.63 14.45 -21.50
CA ARG A 37 25.50 14.43 -22.68
C ARG A 37 25.60 13.02 -23.27
N ALA A 38 25.74 12.00 -22.43
CA ALA A 38 25.83 10.61 -22.87
C ALA A 38 24.53 10.14 -23.55
N TYR A 39 23.36 10.41 -22.96
CA TYR A 39 22.07 9.95 -23.50
C TYR A 39 21.69 10.66 -24.82
N LEU A 40 22.00 11.96 -24.93
CA LEU A 40 21.72 12.73 -26.15
C LEU A 40 22.66 12.36 -27.31
N ALA A 41 23.89 11.91 -27.01
CA ALA A 41 24.82 11.42 -28.02
C ALA A 41 24.54 9.98 -28.47
N ASP A 42 23.79 9.21 -27.68
CA ASP A 42 23.41 7.83 -27.99
C ASP A 42 22.32 7.78 -29.07
N ALA A 43 22.64 7.17 -30.21
CA ALA A 43 21.72 6.96 -31.33
C ALA A 43 21.14 5.54 -31.38
N SER A 44 21.45 4.70 -30.38
CA SER A 44 20.98 3.31 -30.35
C SER A 44 19.46 3.26 -30.22
N PRO A 45 18.77 2.38 -30.99
CA PRO A 45 17.31 2.29 -30.98
C PRO A 45 16.74 1.82 -29.63
N ASP A 46 17.56 1.20 -28.78
CA ASP A 46 17.22 0.66 -27.47
C ASP A 46 17.70 1.55 -26.29
N LYS A 47 18.17 2.77 -26.56
CA LYS A 47 18.71 3.66 -25.52
C LYS A 47 17.74 3.96 -24.38
N TYR A 48 16.44 4.05 -24.68
CA TYR A 48 15.42 4.35 -23.67
C TYR A 48 15.15 3.15 -22.74
N PRO A 49 14.86 1.93 -23.23
CA PRO A 49 14.81 0.73 -22.38
C PRO A 49 16.07 0.57 -21.50
N ARG A 50 17.27 0.71 -22.07
CA ARG A 50 18.53 0.63 -21.30
C ARG A 50 18.64 1.71 -20.23
N LEU A 51 18.16 2.93 -20.51
CA LEU A 51 18.09 4.00 -19.52
C LEU A 51 17.17 3.60 -18.36
N VAL A 52 15.98 3.08 -18.65
CA VAL A 52 15.02 2.64 -17.63
C VAL A 52 15.62 1.54 -16.77
N ASP A 53 16.17 0.47 -17.38
CA ASP A 53 16.80 -0.63 -16.65
C ASP A 53 17.92 -0.15 -15.73
N ARG A 54 18.77 0.76 -16.23
CA ARG A 54 19.83 1.38 -15.44
C ARG A 54 19.28 2.20 -14.27
N LEU A 55 18.20 2.94 -14.46
CA LEU A 55 17.60 3.76 -13.39
C LEU A 55 16.96 2.88 -12.31
N LEU A 56 16.22 1.83 -12.72
CA LEU A 56 15.60 0.86 -11.80
C LEU A 56 16.65 0.14 -10.94
N SER A 57 17.85 -0.10 -11.47
CA SER A 57 18.94 -0.74 -10.72
C SER A 57 19.72 0.20 -9.78
N THR A 58 19.36 1.48 -9.68
CA THR A 58 20.08 2.43 -8.82
C THR A 58 19.61 2.41 -7.37
N GLU A 59 20.53 2.71 -6.44
CA GLU A 59 20.17 3.00 -5.05
C GLU A 59 19.17 4.15 -4.93
N ALA A 60 19.28 5.17 -5.79
CA ALA A 60 18.36 6.30 -5.81
C ALA A 60 16.91 5.86 -6.14
N PHE A 61 16.73 4.88 -7.04
CA PHE A 61 15.41 4.27 -7.25
C PHE A 61 14.92 3.57 -5.98
N THR A 62 15.75 2.73 -5.36
CA THR A 62 15.40 2.05 -4.11
C THR A 62 14.95 3.02 -3.04
N ASP A 63 15.73 4.07 -2.77
CA ASP A 63 15.45 5.05 -1.73
C ASP A 63 14.18 5.85 -2.02
N TYR A 64 14.01 6.29 -3.27
CA TYR A 64 12.85 7.08 -3.67
C TYR A 64 11.54 6.28 -3.60
N TRP A 65 11.55 5.03 -4.06
CA TRP A 65 10.38 4.16 -4.02
C TRP A 65 10.11 3.60 -2.62
N THR A 66 11.14 3.47 -1.78
CA THR A 66 10.96 3.21 -0.33
C THR A 66 10.21 4.36 0.33
N TYR A 67 10.61 5.61 0.06
CA TYR A 67 9.92 6.79 0.58
C TYR A 67 8.45 6.84 0.14
N ARG A 68 8.19 6.61 -1.16
CA ARG A 68 6.82 6.55 -1.72
C ARG A 68 5.98 5.48 -1.03
N LEU A 69 6.48 4.25 -0.95
CA LEU A 69 5.77 3.13 -0.34
C LEU A 69 5.54 3.33 1.15
N ALA A 70 6.53 3.85 1.90
CA ALA A 70 6.38 4.21 3.30
C ALA A 70 5.27 5.26 3.50
N GLY A 71 5.18 6.24 2.61
CA GLY A 71 4.10 7.23 2.59
C GLY A 71 2.73 6.61 2.35
N TRP A 72 2.60 5.73 1.35
CA TRP A 72 1.35 5.02 1.07
C TRP A 72 0.88 4.12 2.21
N LEU A 73 1.83 3.50 2.93
CA LEU A 73 1.57 2.69 4.12
C LEU A 73 1.39 3.54 5.39
N ARG A 74 1.44 4.88 5.29
CA ARG A 74 1.32 5.83 6.39
C ARG A 74 2.34 5.60 7.51
N LEU A 75 3.54 5.16 7.16
CA LEU A 75 4.61 4.94 8.11
C LEU A 75 4.94 6.24 8.85
N ARG A 76 4.87 6.16 10.17
CA ARG A 76 5.23 7.21 11.13
C ARG A 76 5.85 6.55 12.36
N ALA A 77 6.47 7.33 13.25
CA ALA A 77 6.93 6.83 14.55
C ALA A 77 5.72 6.54 15.46
N PRO A 78 5.34 5.26 15.71
CA PRO A 78 4.16 4.95 16.52
C PRO A 78 4.41 5.38 17.96
N GLY A 79 3.61 6.30 18.49
CA GLY A 79 3.82 6.89 19.82
C GLY A 79 5.18 7.59 19.97
N GLY A 80 5.79 8.06 18.89
CA GLY A 80 7.14 8.67 18.90
C GLY A 80 8.30 7.67 18.87
N ASP A 81 8.04 6.37 18.73
CA ASP A 81 9.07 5.33 18.65
C ASP A 81 9.79 5.35 17.27
N THR A 82 10.85 6.15 17.17
CA THR A 82 11.64 6.28 15.95
C THR A 82 12.44 5.03 15.62
N LEU A 83 12.80 4.19 16.60
CA LEU A 83 13.51 2.94 16.37
C LEU A 83 12.63 1.94 15.61
N ALA A 84 11.36 1.83 16.01
CA ALA A 84 10.37 1.02 15.30
C ALA A 84 10.16 1.53 13.86
N ALA A 85 9.92 2.83 13.67
CA ALA A 85 9.77 3.39 12.32
C ALA A 85 11.00 3.16 11.43
N ASN A 86 12.21 3.33 11.98
CA ASN A 86 13.45 3.06 11.26
C ASN A 86 13.60 1.57 10.91
N ALA A 87 13.15 0.66 11.77
CA ALA A 87 13.16 -0.78 11.48
C ALA A 87 12.24 -1.12 10.30
N MET A 88 11.01 -0.59 10.27
CA MET A 88 10.10 -0.77 9.14
C MET A 88 10.64 -0.13 7.87
N HIS A 89 11.19 1.08 7.94
CA HIS A 89 11.79 1.75 6.78
C HIS A 89 12.95 0.94 6.19
N ARG A 90 13.88 0.45 7.04
CA ARG A 90 14.98 -0.41 6.59
C ARG A 90 14.46 -1.70 5.94
N TRP A 91 13.44 -2.31 6.52
CA TRP A 91 12.82 -3.51 5.96
C TRP A 91 12.19 -3.24 4.59
N LEU A 92 11.38 -2.17 4.44
CA LEU A 92 10.79 -1.77 3.17
C LEU A 92 11.87 -1.53 2.11
N ARG A 93 12.95 -0.83 2.46
CA ARG A 93 14.08 -0.60 1.56
C ARG A 93 14.70 -1.90 1.06
N GLN A 94 14.86 -2.89 1.94
CA GLN A 94 15.36 -4.21 1.56
C GLN A 94 14.39 -4.94 0.62
N GLN A 95 13.07 -4.81 0.83
CA GLN A 95 12.08 -5.43 -0.05
C GLN A 95 12.11 -4.82 -1.46
N ILE A 96 12.22 -3.49 -1.57
CA ILE A 96 12.33 -2.81 -2.87
C ILE A 96 13.65 -3.16 -3.57
N ALA A 97 14.78 -3.16 -2.83
CA ALA A 97 16.08 -3.52 -3.40
C ALA A 97 16.14 -4.97 -3.91
N ALA A 98 15.36 -5.87 -3.31
CA ALA A 98 15.29 -7.27 -3.68
C ALA A 98 14.15 -7.58 -4.67
N ASP A 99 13.49 -6.57 -5.23
CA ASP A 99 12.38 -6.71 -6.19
C ASP A 99 11.24 -7.62 -5.66
N VAL A 100 10.93 -7.48 -4.37
CA VAL A 100 9.87 -8.28 -3.73
C VAL A 100 8.50 -7.74 -4.15
N GLY A 101 7.61 -8.64 -4.56
CA GLY A 101 6.23 -8.31 -4.94
C GLY A 101 5.44 -7.61 -3.84
N LEU A 102 4.58 -6.66 -4.23
CA LEU A 102 3.74 -5.90 -3.30
C LEU A 102 2.76 -6.79 -2.53
N ASP A 103 2.33 -7.90 -3.14
CA ASP A 103 1.55 -8.97 -2.53
C ASP A 103 2.28 -9.60 -1.35
N GLU A 104 3.53 -10.01 -1.53
CA GLU A 104 4.33 -10.60 -0.47
C GLU A 104 4.65 -9.58 0.64
N ILE A 105 4.89 -8.31 0.27
CA ILE A 105 5.01 -7.22 1.24
C ILE A 105 3.73 -7.09 2.06
N ALA A 106 2.56 -7.04 1.42
CA ALA A 106 1.27 -6.90 2.09
C ALA A 106 0.99 -8.08 3.04
N ARG A 107 1.28 -9.31 2.60
CA ARG A 107 1.18 -10.51 3.45
C ARG A 107 2.03 -10.37 4.70
N ARG A 108 3.31 -10.04 4.55
CA ARG A 108 4.24 -9.89 5.68
C ARG A 108 3.81 -8.77 6.64
N LEU A 109 3.26 -7.66 6.14
CA LEU A 109 2.74 -6.59 7.00
C LEU A 109 1.56 -7.05 7.87
N LEU A 110 0.71 -7.93 7.35
CA LEU A 110 -0.50 -8.41 8.02
C LEU A 110 -0.24 -9.55 9.01
N THR A 111 0.82 -10.34 8.78
CA THR A 111 1.09 -11.57 9.54
C THR A 111 2.26 -11.43 10.52
N ALA A 112 3.09 -10.40 10.38
CA ALA A 112 4.29 -10.24 11.20
C ALA A 112 4.00 -9.97 12.68
N MET A 113 4.68 -10.75 13.53
CA MET A 113 4.67 -10.64 14.99
C MET A 113 6.12 -10.52 15.50
N GLY A 114 6.31 -9.92 16.67
CA GLY A 114 7.61 -9.83 17.33
C GLY A 114 7.97 -8.42 17.80
N ASP A 115 9.22 -8.25 18.26
CA ASP A 115 9.75 -6.95 18.69
C ASP A 115 9.91 -6.03 17.48
N THR A 116 9.15 -4.95 17.45
CA THR A 116 9.13 -3.97 16.35
C THR A 116 10.44 -3.23 16.12
N HIS A 117 11.42 -3.34 17.02
CA HIS A 117 12.78 -2.83 16.78
C HIS A 117 13.62 -3.75 15.89
N SER A 118 13.29 -5.05 15.81
CA SER A 118 13.99 -6.05 14.97
C SER A 118 13.10 -6.59 13.85
N VAL A 119 11.79 -6.70 14.07
CA VAL A 119 10.80 -7.15 13.09
C VAL A 119 10.09 -5.94 12.48
N GLY A 120 10.71 -5.35 11.46
CA GLY A 120 10.20 -4.18 10.75
C GLY A 120 8.72 -4.25 10.32
N PRO A 121 8.22 -5.32 9.68
CA PRO A 121 6.83 -5.35 9.21
C PRO A 121 5.79 -5.38 10.35
N ALA A 122 6.14 -5.85 11.55
CA ALA A 122 5.24 -5.86 12.71
C ALA A 122 4.85 -4.45 13.17
N VAL A 123 5.61 -3.42 12.77
CA VAL A 123 5.30 -2.01 13.03
C VAL A 123 3.95 -1.61 12.43
N PHE A 124 3.51 -2.25 11.34
CA PHE A 124 2.22 -1.99 10.71
C PHE A 124 1.06 -2.09 11.72
N HIS A 125 1.12 -3.08 12.61
CA HIS A 125 0.13 -3.26 13.67
C HIS A 125 0.16 -2.17 14.74
N ARG A 126 1.25 -1.42 14.89
CA ARG A 126 1.36 -0.29 15.83
C ARG A 126 0.97 1.06 15.22
N LEU A 127 0.70 1.11 13.91
CA LEU A 127 0.27 2.34 13.24
C LEU A 127 -1.19 2.71 13.59
N ALA A 128 -1.96 1.73 14.05
CA ALA A 128 -3.32 1.86 14.55
C ALA A 128 -3.36 1.63 16.08
N GLY A 129 -4.20 2.40 16.78
CA GLY A 129 -4.36 2.30 18.24
C GLY A 129 -5.26 1.14 18.67
N ASP A 130 -6.22 0.75 17.84
CA ASP A 130 -7.20 -0.29 18.15
C ASP A 130 -7.57 -1.13 16.90
N PRO A 131 -8.37 -2.21 17.04
CA PRO A 131 -8.76 -3.05 15.91
C PRO A 131 -9.57 -2.34 14.81
N ARG A 132 -10.35 -1.32 15.16
CA ARG A 132 -11.17 -0.54 14.21
C ARG A 132 -10.29 0.38 13.37
N GLU A 133 -9.35 1.07 14.01
CA GLU A 133 -8.33 1.85 13.30
C GLU A 133 -7.44 0.96 12.42
N ALA A 134 -7.15 -0.28 12.86
CA ALA A 134 -6.38 -1.24 12.07
C ALA A 134 -7.14 -1.69 10.82
N ALA A 135 -8.46 -1.92 10.93
CA ALA A 135 -9.31 -2.20 9.78
C ALA A 135 -9.32 -1.04 8.78
N GLU A 136 -9.46 0.21 9.25
CA GLU A 136 -9.39 1.39 8.39
C GLU A 136 -8.02 1.51 7.70
N LEU A 137 -6.94 1.33 8.44
CA LEU A 137 -5.59 1.37 7.89
C LEU A 137 -5.43 0.32 6.80
N ALA A 138 -5.76 -0.94 7.07
CA ALA A 138 -5.60 -2.04 6.12
C ALA A 138 -6.51 -1.85 4.89
N SER A 139 -7.78 -1.50 5.07
CA SER A 139 -8.71 -1.32 3.95
C SER A 139 -8.29 -0.18 3.05
N GLU A 140 -7.83 0.94 3.61
CA GLU A 140 -7.45 2.12 2.84
C GLU A 140 -6.06 1.95 2.20
N THR A 141 -5.09 1.44 2.96
CA THR A 141 -3.70 1.32 2.48
C THR A 141 -3.45 0.10 1.61
N LEU A 142 -4.25 -0.97 1.68
CA LEU A 142 -4.03 -2.15 0.85
C LEU A 142 -5.11 -2.32 -0.22
N LEU A 143 -6.34 -1.92 0.06
CA LEU A 143 -7.48 -2.16 -0.84
C LEU A 143 -8.02 -0.88 -1.48
N GLY A 144 -7.63 0.31 -1.00
CA GLY A 144 -8.22 1.56 -1.47
C GLY A 144 -9.70 1.67 -1.12
N ILE A 145 -10.12 1.03 -0.02
CA ILE A 145 -11.50 1.03 0.47
C ILE A 145 -11.60 1.92 1.70
N ARG A 146 -12.51 2.89 1.66
CA ARG A 146 -12.77 3.82 2.77
C ARG A 146 -13.97 3.36 3.60
N LEU A 147 -13.68 2.57 4.64
CA LEU A 147 -14.73 2.01 5.50
C LEU A 147 -15.18 2.96 6.63
N ARG A 148 -14.47 4.06 6.91
CA ARG A 148 -14.71 4.89 8.11
C ARG A 148 -16.17 5.27 8.38
N CYS A 149 -16.94 5.66 7.35
CA CYS A 149 -18.36 6.01 7.55
C CYS A 149 -19.20 4.80 8.03
N ALA A 150 -18.82 3.59 7.59
CA ALA A 150 -19.42 2.33 8.01
C ALA A 150 -19.17 1.96 9.48
N ASN A 151 -18.41 2.76 10.25
CA ASN A 151 -18.25 2.52 11.68
C ASN A 151 -19.56 2.73 12.47
N CYS A 152 -20.34 3.76 12.11
CA CYS A 152 -21.53 4.17 12.86
C CYS A 152 -22.85 3.78 12.18
N HIS A 153 -22.87 3.74 10.85
CA HIS A 153 -24.02 3.40 10.02
C HIS A 153 -23.54 2.91 8.65
N ASP A 154 -24.35 2.18 7.89
CA ASP A 154 -23.95 1.76 6.54
C ASP A 154 -23.56 2.96 5.68
N HIS A 155 -22.52 2.81 4.86
CA HIS A 155 -21.98 3.92 4.08
C HIS A 155 -23.08 4.51 3.17
N PRO A 156 -23.34 5.83 3.21
CA PRO A 156 -24.54 6.41 2.60
C PRO A 156 -24.48 6.46 1.06
N LEU A 157 -23.28 6.38 0.49
CA LEU A 157 -22.99 6.54 -0.94
C LEU A 157 -22.13 5.41 -1.52
N ASP A 158 -21.93 4.33 -0.77
CA ASP A 158 -21.09 3.20 -1.18
C ASP A 158 -21.72 1.90 -0.64
N ARG A 159 -21.24 0.75 -1.11
CA ARG A 159 -21.79 -0.58 -0.80
C ARG A 159 -21.47 -1.08 0.61
N TRP A 160 -20.61 -0.37 1.35
CA TRP A 160 -20.03 -0.88 2.60
C TRP A 160 -20.99 -0.79 3.77
N THR A 161 -21.18 -1.91 4.44
CA THR A 161 -22.08 -2.04 5.60
C THR A 161 -21.32 -1.94 6.91
N GLN A 162 -22.04 -1.67 8.00
CA GLN A 162 -21.49 -1.79 9.36
C GLN A 162 -20.93 -3.18 9.63
N ASP A 163 -21.56 -4.23 9.12
CA ASP A 163 -21.04 -5.58 9.26
C ASP A 163 -19.67 -5.72 8.57
N ASP A 164 -19.47 -5.11 7.40
CA ASP A 164 -18.16 -5.11 6.72
C ASP A 164 -17.09 -4.42 7.57
N TYR A 165 -17.42 -3.26 8.17
CA TYR A 165 -16.49 -2.51 9.02
C TYR A 165 -16.10 -3.31 10.27
N HIS A 166 -17.10 -3.69 11.07
CA HIS A 166 -16.83 -4.32 12.37
C HIS A 166 -16.34 -5.77 12.21
N GLY A 167 -16.76 -6.47 11.15
CA GLY A 167 -16.25 -7.79 10.86
C GLY A 167 -14.82 -7.78 10.31
N LEU A 168 -14.40 -6.75 9.55
CA LEU A 168 -12.98 -6.57 9.25
C LEU A 168 -12.19 -6.21 10.52
N ALA A 169 -12.71 -5.33 11.37
CA ALA A 169 -12.08 -4.99 12.65
C ALA A 169 -11.91 -6.21 13.57
N ALA A 170 -12.84 -7.17 13.54
CA ALA A 170 -12.73 -8.41 14.30
C ALA A 170 -11.49 -9.24 13.94
N LEU A 171 -10.98 -9.18 12.69
CA LEU A 171 -9.72 -9.82 12.28
C LEU A 171 -8.49 -9.29 13.03
N PHE A 172 -8.60 -8.06 13.55
CA PHE A 172 -7.53 -7.36 14.24
C PHE A 172 -7.70 -7.34 15.76
N ALA A 173 -8.76 -7.96 16.29
CA ALA A 173 -9.17 -7.89 17.69
C ALA A 173 -8.18 -8.58 18.65
N ARG A 174 -7.49 -9.62 18.17
CA ARG A 174 -6.59 -10.46 18.97
C ARG A 174 -5.11 -10.17 18.74
N ILE A 175 -4.78 -8.92 18.43
CA ILE A 175 -3.40 -8.47 18.22
C ILE A 175 -3.05 -7.46 19.31
N GLU A 176 -2.05 -7.78 20.12
CA GLU A 176 -1.45 -6.80 21.04
C GLU A 176 -0.52 -5.87 20.26
N ARG A 177 -0.69 -4.56 20.44
CA ARG A 177 -0.02 -3.50 19.65
C ARG A 177 1.08 -2.78 20.44
N GLY A 178 1.77 -3.52 21.31
CA GLY A 178 2.92 -3.01 22.07
C GLY A 178 4.21 -2.98 21.25
N ARG A 179 5.35 -2.69 21.89
CA ARG A 179 6.67 -2.86 21.26
C ARG A 179 6.84 -4.28 20.72
N ILE A 180 6.44 -5.26 21.52
CA ILE A 180 6.34 -6.66 21.10
C ILE A 180 4.91 -6.87 20.63
N VAL A 181 4.74 -7.09 19.33
CA VAL A 181 3.44 -7.43 18.74
C VAL A 181 3.27 -8.93 18.85
N ARG A 182 2.14 -9.37 19.40
CA ARG A 182 1.82 -10.79 19.55
C ARG A 182 0.32 -11.04 19.45
N ARG A 183 -0.02 -12.30 19.21
CA ARG A 183 -1.40 -12.78 19.26
C ARG A 183 -1.87 -12.90 20.71
N LEU A 184 -3.16 -12.65 20.90
CA LEU A 184 -3.88 -12.86 22.14
C LEU A 184 -4.86 -14.02 21.97
N ASP A 185 -5.11 -14.76 23.05
CA ASP A 185 -6.08 -15.86 23.02
C ASP A 185 -7.54 -15.35 22.94
N ARG A 186 -7.74 -14.10 23.37
CA ARG A 186 -9.05 -13.45 23.46
C ARG A 186 -9.00 -12.01 22.96
N GLY A 187 -10.15 -11.53 22.52
CA GLY A 187 -10.33 -10.18 22.00
C GLY A 187 -11.48 -10.17 21.00
N ASP A 188 -12.42 -9.26 21.21
CA ASP A 188 -13.63 -9.14 20.38
C ASP A 188 -13.87 -7.67 20.04
N VAL A 189 -14.41 -7.42 18.85
CA VAL A 189 -15.00 -6.13 18.48
C VAL A 189 -16.50 -6.26 18.64
N ILE A 190 -17.12 -5.46 19.50
CA ILE A 190 -18.57 -5.46 19.67
C ILE A 190 -19.23 -4.67 18.55
N HIS A 191 -20.17 -5.29 17.85
CA HIS A 191 -20.96 -4.63 16.82
C HIS A 191 -21.98 -3.69 17.49
N PRO A 192 -22.03 -2.39 17.12
CA PRO A 192 -22.81 -1.39 17.85
C PRO A 192 -24.33 -1.58 17.72
N VAL A 193 -24.83 -2.19 16.63
CA VAL A 193 -26.28 -2.48 16.48
C VAL A 193 -26.68 -3.76 17.21
N THR A 194 -26.03 -4.90 16.94
CA THR A 194 -26.42 -6.20 17.51
C THR A 194 -26.00 -6.37 18.97
N GLN A 195 -25.05 -5.57 19.46
CA GLN A 195 -24.45 -5.67 20.80
C GLN A 195 -23.81 -7.04 21.07
N GLN A 196 -23.42 -7.74 20.00
CA GLN A 196 -22.72 -9.02 20.05
C GLN A 196 -21.30 -8.87 19.46
N PRO A 197 -20.38 -9.82 19.72
CA PRO A 197 -19.12 -9.90 18.99
C PRO A 197 -19.37 -9.93 17.48
N ALA A 198 -18.70 -9.04 16.75
CA ALA A 198 -18.75 -9.00 15.29
C ALA A 198 -18.09 -10.27 14.72
N LEU A 199 -18.73 -10.86 13.71
CA LEU A 199 -18.19 -12.03 13.04
C LEU A 199 -17.06 -11.60 12.08
N PRO A 200 -15.85 -12.20 12.17
CA PRO A 200 -14.76 -11.90 11.26
C PRO A 200 -15.16 -12.04 9.80
N ARG A 201 -14.91 -11.02 8.97
CA ARG A 201 -15.23 -11.06 7.55
C ARG A 201 -14.35 -10.12 6.72
N THR A 202 -14.26 -10.41 5.44
CA THR A 202 -13.66 -9.49 4.46
C THR A 202 -14.71 -8.50 3.95
N PRO A 203 -14.33 -7.26 3.57
CA PRO A 203 -15.27 -6.29 3.01
C PRO A 203 -15.98 -6.83 1.76
N GLY A 204 -17.32 -6.79 1.77
CA GLY A 204 -18.16 -7.31 0.67
C GLY A 204 -18.14 -8.84 0.52
N GLY A 205 -17.40 -9.55 1.38
CA GLY A 205 -17.30 -11.00 1.40
C GLY A 205 -18.24 -11.64 2.41
N LYS A 206 -18.23 -12.98 2.45
CA LYS A 206 -18.94 -13.75 3.49
C LYS A 206 -18.12 -13.73 4.80
N PRO A 207 -18.75 -14.00 5.96
CA PRO A 207 -18.01 -14.30 7.18
C PRO A 207 -16.94 -15.35 6.91
N LEU A 208 -15.73 -15.09 7.39
CA LEU A 208 -14.65 -16.05 7.34
C LEU A 208 -14.89 -17.08 8.44
N ASP A 209 -14.88 -18.37 8.09
CA ASP A 209 -14.92 -19.46 9.06
C ASP A 209 -13.51 -19.64 9.64
N ILE A 210 -13.13 -18.67 10.46
CA ILE A 210 -11.86 -18.64 11.15
C ILE A 210 -12.13 -18.56 12.64
N GLU A 211 -11.55 -19.48 13.41
CA GLU A 211 -11.24 -19.15 14.79
C GLU A 211 -10.38 -17.88 14.71
N ALA A 212 -10.80 -16.79 15.38
CA ALA A 212 -10.33 -15.41 15.18
C ALA A 212 -8.84 -15.13 15.51
N VAL A 213 -7.94 -16.10 15.31
CA VAL A 213 -6.55 -16.15 15.73
C VAL A 213 -5.58 -16.04 14.54
N ASP A 214 -6.00 -16.38 13.32
CA ASP A 214 -5.13 -16.40 12.14
C ASP A 214 -5.48 -15.30 11.09
N PRO A 215 -4.58 -14.34 10.82
CA PRO A 215 -4.69 -13.34 9.78
C PRO A 215 -4.18 -13.85 8.43
N GLU A 216 -3.60 -15.06 8.34
CA GLU A 216 -3.20 -15.65 7.06
C GLU A 216 -4.38 -15.73 6.08
N PRO A 217 -5.58 -16.22 6.44
CA PRO A 217 -6.74 -16.19 5.55
C PRO A 217 -7.11 -14.79 5.04
N PHE A 218 -6.91 -13.76 5.87
CA PHE A 218 -7.13 -12.38 5.45
C PHE A 218 -6.03 -11.88 4.51
N ALA A 219 -4.77 -12.17 4.82
CA ALA A 219 -3.63 -11.85 3.97
C ALA A 219 -3.74 -12.53 2.60
N ASP A 220 -4.09 -13.82 2.58
CA ASP A 220 -4.40 -14.61 1.38
C ASP A 220 -5.50 -13.95 0.55
N TRP A 221 -6.61 -13.58 1.19
CA TRP A 221 -7.73 -12.95 0.48
C TRP A 221 -7.36 -11.58 -0.12
N ILE A 222 -6.55 -10.77 0.58
CA ILE A 222 -6.12 -9.47 0.06
C ILE A 222 -5.36 -9.64 -1.25
N VAL A 223 -4.43 -10.60 -1.30
CA VAL A 223 -3.52 -10.77 -2.44
C VAL A 223 -4.02 -11.78 -3.47
N ALA A 224 -5.22 -12.33 -3.28
CA ALA A 224 -5.82 -13.26 -4.21
C ALA A 224 -5.99 -12.63 -5.60
N ALA A 225 -5.75 -13.42 -6.65
CA ALA A 225 -5.77 -12.94 -8.03
C ALA A 225 -7.16 -12.42 -8.47
N ASP A 226 -8.22 -12.90 -7.84
CA ASP A 226 -9.61 -12.48 -8.06
C ASP A 226 -10.07 -11.36 -7.12
N ASN A 227 -9.22 -10.89 -6.20
CA ASN A 227 -9.51 -9.72 -5.38
C ASN A 227 -9.59 -8.47 -6.28
N PRO A 228 -10.75 -7.79 -6.37
CA PRO A 228 -10.94 -6.73 -7.35
C PRO A 228 -10.33 -5.38 -6.91
N TYR A 229 -9.70 -5.32 -5.73
CA TYR A 229 -9.27 -4.08 -5.07
C TYR A 229 -7.75 -3.95 -4.99
N PHE A 230 -7.05 -4.97 -4.47
CA PHE A 230 -5.62 -4.86 -4.16
C PHE A 230 -4.79 -4.43 -5.36
N ALA A 231 -4.79 -5.22 -6.45
CA ALA A 231 -4.00 -4.89 -7.64
C ALA A 231 -4.39 -3.53 -8.24
N LYS A 232 -5.69 -3.20 -8.28
CA LYS A 232 -6.16 -1.91 -8.81
C LYS A 232 -5.64 -0.74 -8.00
N THR A 233 -5.67 -0.83 -6.68
CA THR A 233 -5.16 0.20 -5.77
C THR A 233 -3.66 0.40 -5.96
N GLN A 234 -2.90 -0.68 -6.03
CA GLN A 234 -1.45 -0.59 -6.23
C GLN A 234 -1.10 -0.02 -7.61
N VAL A 235 -1.76 -0.46 -8.68
CA VAL A 235 -1.57 0.11 -10.03
C VAL A 235 -1.96 1.58 -10.06
N ASN A 236 -3.08 1.96 -9.43
CA ASN A 236 -3.55 3.35 -9.42
C ASN A 236 -2.54 4.29 -8.73
N ARG A 237 -1.90 3.83 -7.66
CA ARG A 237 -0.85 4.59 -6.95
C ARG A 237 0.42 4.75 -7.77
N VAL A 238 0.90 3.67 -8.39
CA VAL A 238 2.06 3.73 -9.29
C VAL A 238 1.75 4.67 -10.46
N TRP A 239 0.56 4.55 -11.04
CA TRP A 239 0.11 5.44 -12.11
C TRP A 239 0.08 6.90 -11.68
N GLN A 240 -0.52 7.21 -10.51
CA GLN A 240 -0.52 8.56 -9.97
C GLN A 240 0.91 9.08 -9.75
N ALA A 241 1.82 8.25 -9.23
CA ALA A 241 3.20 8.65 -8.99
C ALA A 241 3.95 9.04 -10.27
N MET A 242 3.70 8.34 -11.38
CA MET A 242 4.35 8.58 -12.67
C MET A 242 3.65 9.68 -13.49
N MET A 243 2.32 9.76 -13.42
CA MET A 243 1.53 10.61 -14.31
C MET A 243 1.02 11.88 -13.63
N GLY A 244 1.21 12.02 -12.32
CA GLY A 244 0.73 13.14 -11.51
C GLY A 244 -0.76 13.11 -11.18
N ARG A 245 -1.52 12.14 -11.71
CA ARG A 245 -2.95 11.93 -11.45
C ARG A 245 -3.29 10.44 -11.58
N GLY A 246 -4.09 9.91 -10.66
CA GLY A 246 -4.57 8.53 -10.67
C GLY A 246 -5.54 8.26 -11.82
N LEU A 247 -5.65 6.98 -12.19
CA LEU A 247 -6.75 6.48 -13.03
C LEU A 247 -8.09 6.60 -12.29
N ILE A 248 -8.05 6.39 -10.98
CA ILE A 248 -9.14 6.61 -10.03
C ILE A 248 -8.72 7.74 -9.08
N GLU A 249 -9.61 8.70 -8.87
CA GLU A 249 -9.41 9.81 -7.94
C GLU A 249 -10.62 9.92 -6.99
N PRO A 250 -10.41 9.98 -5.67
CA PRO A 250 -9.11 9.94 -4.96
C PRO A 250 -8.33 8.62 -5.12
N VAL A 251 -7.00 8.69 -5.00
CA VAL A 251 -6.10 7.55 -5.28
C VAL A 251 -6.35 6.30 -4.42
N ASP A 252 -6.92 6.49 -3.24
CA ASP A 252 -7.23 5.49 -2.21
C ASP A 252 -8.74 5.25 -2.05
N ASP A 253 -9.53 5.50 -3.10
CA ASP A 253 -11.00 5.36 -3.13
C ASP A 253 -11.45 4.58 -4.37
N VAL A 254 -11.20 3.27 -4.35
CA VAL A 254 -11.57 2.33 -5.41
C VAL A 254 -12.98 1.80 -5.15
N ARG A 255 -13.95 2.27 -5.96
CA ARG A 255 -15.36 1.88 -5.89
C ARG A 255 -15.77 0.95 -7.02
#